data_AF-A0A4Y2FMQ1-F1
#
_entry.id   AF-A0A4Y2FMQ1-F1
#
_cell.length_a   1.000
_cell.length_b   1.000
_cell.length_c   1.000
_cell.angle_alpha   90.00
_cell.angle_beta   90.00
_cell.angle_gamma   90.00
#
_symmetry.space_group_name_H-M   'P 1'
#
loop_
_entity.id
_entity.type
_entity.pdbx_description
1 polymer ?
#
loop_
_entity_poly.entity_id
_entity_poly.type
_entity_poly.pdbx_seq_one_letter_code
_entity_poly.pdbx_strand_id
1 'polypeptide(L)'
;MTLFHQSGSRSADGFVSNIILQQIHSASPELLLEIFNKCLSLVLFPTSFKTGAILLFYKEGKDQNDPKSYRPISLLPSVEKLLEKLMTQRLTYFLKKTR
;
A
#
# COMPACT_ATOMS: atom_id res chain seq x y z
N MET A 1 -20.53 -2.70 -12.33
CA MET A 1 -20.18 -2.07 -11.02
C MET A 1 -20.44 -3.13 -9.96
N THR A 2 -19.48 -4.02 -9.74
CA THR A 2 -19.70 -5.20 -8.88
C THR A 2 -19.51 -4.79 -7.42
N LEU A 3 -20.61 -4.81 -6.67
CA LEU A 3 -20.64 -4.61 -5.22
C LEU A 3 -20.02 -5.84 -4.55
N PHE A 4 -18.81 -5.72 -4.02
CA PHE A 4 -18.29 -6.73 -3.10
C PHE A 4 -18.76 -6.40 -1.68
N HIS A 5 -19.73 -7.18 -1.22
CA HIS A 5 -20.10 -7.31 0.18
C HIS A 5 -18.96 -7.99 0.95
N GLN A 6 -18.79 -7.63 2.22
CA GLN A 6 -17.67 -8.01 3.09
C GLN A 6 -17.18 -9.45 2.91
N SER A 7 -15.92 -9.61 2.52
CA SER A 7 -15.13 -10.82 2.75
C SER A 7 -13.69 -10.41 2.97
N GLY A 8 -13.07 -10.95 4.03
CA GLY A 8 -11.71 -10.60 4.48
C GLY A 8 -10.69 -10.56 3.34
N SER A 9 -9.66 -9.74 3.54
CA SER A 9 -8.55 -9.45 2.61
C SER A 9 -7.81 -10.72 2.17
N ARG A 10 -8.43 -11.50 1.29
CA ARG A 10 -7.80 -12.53 0.48
C ARG A 10 -7.26 -11.80 -0.73
N SER A 11 -5.97 -11.97 -0.98
CA SER A 11 -5.21 -11.38 -2.08
C SER A 11 -5.71 -11.91 -3.43
N ALA A 12 -6.90 -11.49 -3.86
CA ALA A 12 -7.59 -11.95 -5.07
C ALA A 12 -7.44 -10.98 -6.25
N ASP A 13 -6.68 -9.91 -6.05
CA ASP A 13 -6.73 -8.68 -6.85
C ASP A 13 -5.36 -8.32 -7.49
N GLY A 14 -4.45 -9.29 -7.60
CA GLY A 14 -3.16 -9.12 -8.31
C GLY A 14 -2.13 -8.29 -7.55
N PHE A 15 -2.44 -7.85 -6.33
CA PHE A 15 -1.51 -7.14 -5.47
C PHE A 15 -0.53 -8.08 -4.77
N VAL A 16 0.73 -7.67 -4.70
CA VAL A 16 1.75 -8.39 -3.91
C VAL A 16 1.38 -8.27 -2.43
N SER A 17 0.97 -9.38 -1.85
CA SER A 17 0.59 -9.47 -0.45
C SER A 17 1.82 -9.47 0.46
N ASN A 18 1.61 -9.12 1.73
CA ASN A 18 2.67 -9.16 2.73
C ASN A 18 3.30 -10.56 2.89
N ILE A 19 2.52 -11.63 2.69
CA ILE A 19 3.03 -13.01 2.76
C ILE A 19 4.07 -13.24 1.66
N ILE A 20 3.79 -12.79 0.44
CA ILE A 20 4.72 -12.92 -0.69
C ILE A 20 5.99 -12.10 -0.42
N LEU A 21 5.87 -10.89 0.15
CA LEU A 21 7.04 -10.10 0.52
C LEU A 21 7.90 -10.77 1.59
N GLN A 22 7.27 -11.39 2.59
CA GLN A 22 7.99 -12.15 3.61
C GLN A 22 8.72 -13.35 3.00
N GLN A 23 8.08 -14.09 2.09
CA GLN A 23 8.72 -15.20 1.38
C GLN A 23 9.90 -14.73 0.52
N ILE A 24 9.74 -13.65 -0.23
CA ILE A 24 10.83 -13.03 -1.01
C ILE A 24 11.98 -12.65 -0.08
N HIS A 25 11.69 -11.96 1.03
CA HIS A 25 12.70 -11.54 1.99
C HIS A 25 13.43 -12.73 2.63
N SER A 26 12.72 -13.82 2.95
CA SER A 26 13.31 -15.04 3.48
C SER A 26 14.20 -15.75 2.45
N ALA A 27 13.84 -15.72 1.17
CA ALA A 27 14.62 -16.36 0.11
C ALA A 27 15.81 -15.51 -0.36
N SER A 28 15.63 -14.20 -0.46
CA SER A 28 16.64 -13.24 -0.90
C SER A 28 16.33 -11.85 -0.33
N PRO A 29 16.88 -11.50 0.84
CA PRO A 29 16.65 -10.19 1.45
C PRO A 29 17.22 -9.05 0.60
N GLU A 30 18.30 -9.32 -0.14
CA GLU A 30 18.99 -8.33 -0.98
C GLU A 30 18.14 -7.87 -2.15
N LEU A 31 17.25 -8.71 -2.68
CA LEU A 31 16.39 -8.36 -3.81
C LEU A 31 15.49 -7.16 -3.51
N LEU A 32 14.81 -7.15 -2.36
CA LEU A 32 13.96 -6.03 -1.96
C LEU A 32 14.78 -4.75 -1.75
N LEU A 33 15.97 -4.90 -1.15
CA LEU A 33 16.88 -3.78 -0.94
C LEU A 33 17.34 -3.16 -2.26
N GLU A 34 17.78 -3.98 -3.21
CA GLU A 34 18.20 -3.53 -4.54
C GLU A 34 17.07 -2.83 -5.30
N ILE A 35 15.87 -3.43 -5.30
CA ILE A 35 14.69 -2.85 -5.94
C ILE A 35 14.39 -1.47 -5.36
N PHE A 36 14.34 -1.34 -4.04
CA PHE A 36 14.05 -0.05 -3.40
C PHE A 36 15.16 0.98 -3.61
N ASN A 37 16.43 0.57 -3.54
CA ASN A 37 17.54 1.47 -3.82
C ASN A 37 17.52 1.97 -5.27
N LYS A 38 17.22 1.10 -6.25
CA LYS A 38 17.04 1.50 -7.65
C LYS A 38 15.84 2.43 -7.82
N CYS A 39 14.72 2.18 -7.14
CA CYS A 39 13.56 3.06 -7.20
C CYS A 39 13.91 4.48 -6.73
N LEU A 40 14.68 4.59 -5.65
CA LEU A 40 15.08 5.87 -5.08
C LEU A 40 16.16 6.57 -5.91
N SER A 41 17.15 5.83 -6.42
CA SER A 41 18.22 6.43 -7.23
C SER A 41 17.73 6.91 -8.59
N LEU A 42 16.79 6.17 -9.20
CA LEU A 42 16.21 6.50 -10.49
C LEU A 42 15.00 7.43 -10.39
N VAL A 43 14.44 7.63 -9.18
CA VAL A 43 13.17 8.33 -8.96
C VAL A 43 12.02 7.71 -9.79
N LEU A 44 12.10 6.39 -10.01
CA LEU A 44 11.14 5.62 -10.79
C LEU A 44 10.54 4.54 -9.91
N PHE A 45 9.22 4.47 -9.86
CA PHE A 45 8.50 3.46 -9.09
C PHE A 45 7.55 2.70 -10.00
N PRO A 46 7.58 1.36 -9.98
CA PRO A 46 6.69 0.54 -10.80
C PRO A 46 5.22 0.92 -10.62
N THR A 47 4.46 0.92 -11.71
CA THR A 47 3.01 1.20 -11.68
C THR A 47 2.27 0.24 -10.74
N SER A 48 2.73 -1.00 -10.65
CA SER A 48 2.18 -2.01 -9.73
C SER A 48 2.35 -1.65 -8.26
N PHE A 49 3.30 -0.78 -7.89
CA PHE A 49 3.45 -0.30 -6.52
C PHE A 49 2.45 0.83 -6.25
N LYS A 50 2.15 1.66 -7.26
CA LYS A 50 1.27 2.83 -7.13
C LYS A 50 -0.22 2.51 -7.30
N THR A 51 -0.55 1.34 -7.84
CA THR A 51 -1.94 0.96 -8.11
C THR A 51 -2.53 0.32 -6.87
N GLY A 52 -3.63 0.86 -6.36
CA GLY A 52 -4.35 0.32 -5.20
C GLY A 52 -5.85 0.21 -5.46
N ALA A 53 -6.56 -0.46 -4.55
CA ALA A 53 -8.02 -0.56 -4.59
C ALA A 53 -8.68 0.54 -3.77
N ILE A 54 -9.85 1.02 -4.19
CA ILE A 54 -10.68 1.94 -3.39
C ILE A 54 -11.78 1.14 -2.70
N LEU A 55 -11.79 1.17 -1.38
CA LEU A 55 -12.84 0.56 -0.56
C LEU A 55 -13.74 1.66 0.01
N LEU A 56 -15.06 1.50 -0.15
CA LEU A 56 -16.06 2.46 0.32
C LEU A 56 -16.63 2.02 1.67
N PHE A 57 -16.46 2.84 2.71
CA PHE A 57 -17.04 2.61 4.04
C PHE A 57 -18.27 3.47 4.25
N TYR A 58 -19.39 2.84 4.57
CA TYR A 58 -20.65 3.53 4.80
C TYR A 58 -20.64 4.34 6.12
N LYS A 59 -21.25 5.52 6.09
CA LYS A 59 -21.51 6.38 7.26
C LYS A 59 -22.88 6.02 7.82
N GLU A 60 -22.93 5.56 9.07
CA GLU A 60 -24.19 5.20 9.73
C GLU A 60 -25.19 6.37 9.76
N GLY A 61 -26.48 6.05 9.60
CA GLY A 61 -27.57 7.03 9.62
C GLY A 61 -27.67 7.93 8.38
N LYS A 62 -27.09 7.55 7.24
CA LYS A 62 -27.18 8.29 5.97
C LYS A 62 -27.96 7.52 4.90
N ASP A 63 -28.23 8.14 3.76
CA ASP A 63 -28.90 7.44 2.65
C ASP A 63 -27.88 6.56 1.90
N GLN A 64 -28.16 5.25 1.78
CA GLN A 64 -27.26 4.32 1.07
C GLN A 64 -27.17 4.60 -0.43
N ASN A 65 -28.12 5.33 -1.02
CA ASN A 65 -28.10 5.69 -2.43
C ASN A 65 -27.31 6.99 -2.71
N ASP A 66 -26.97 7.77 -1.68
CA ASP A 66 -26.16 8.97 -1.83
C ASP A 66 -24.65 8.60 -1.76
N PRO A 67 -23.87 8.84 -2.83
CA PRO A 67 -22.41 8.63 -2.81
C PRO A 67 -21.70 9.35 -1.65
N LYS A 68 -22.24 10.47 -1.15
CA LYS A 68 -21.68 11.22 0.00
C LYS A 68 -21.79 10.47 1.32
N SER A 69 -22.61 9.43 1.37
CA SER A 69 -22.75 8.53 2.52
C SER A 69 -21.59 7.58 2.71
N TYR A 70 -20.63 7.55 1.79
CA TYR A 70 -19.45 6.71 1.89
C TYR A 70 -18.17 7.50 2.20
N ARG A 71 -17.19 6.82 2.78
CA ARG A 71 -15.82 7.27 2.99
C ARG A 71 -14.91 6.38 2.13
N PRO A 72 -14.28 6.92 1.07
CA PRO A 72 -13.32 6.15 0.30
C PRO A 72 -12.03 5.97 1.11
N ILE A 73 -11.51 4.75 1.13
CA ILE A 73 -10.19 4.42 1.65
C ILE A 73 -9.39 3.77 0.54
N SER A 74 -8.17 4.28 0.30
CA SER A 74 -7.24 3.70 -0.66
C SER A 74 -6.43 2.59 0.00
N LEU A 75 -6.51 1.38 -0.54
CA LEU A 75 -5.75 0.22 -0.13
C LEU A 75 -4.58 0.02 -1.10
N LEU A 76 -3.40 0.47 -0.68
CA LEU A 76 -2.19 0.30 -1.44
C LEU A 76 -1.56 -1.10 -1.25
N PRO A 77 -0.81 -1.60 -2.25
CA PRO A 77 -0.08 -2.86 -2.18
C PRO A 77 0.89 -2.88 -1.00
N SER A 78 1.15 -4.06 -0.44
CA SER A 78 2.07 -4.18 0.71
C SER A 78 3.49 -3.71 0.40
N VAL A 79 3.91 -3.82 -0.87
CA VAL A 79 5.25 -3.42 -1.31
C VAL A 79 5.45 -1.90 -1.27
N GLU A 80 4.41 -1.15 -1.60
CA GLU A 80 4.44 0.31 -1.56
C GLU A 80 4.45 0.83 -0.13
N LYS A 81 3.61 0.26 0.73
CA LYS A 81 3.59 0.57 2.17
C LYS A 81 4.95 0.32 2.84
N LEU A 82 5.66 -0.72 2.41
CA LEU A 82 7.00 -1.01 2.91
C LEU A 82 8.00 0.09 2.51
N LEU A 83 7.97 0.52 1.26
CA LEU A 83 8.81 1.61 0.77
C LEU A 83 8.47 2.95 1.44
N GLU A 84 7.18 3.27 1.60
CA GLU A 84 6.71 4.49 2.30
C GLU A 84 7.21 4.51 3.75
N LYS A 85 7.15 3.37 4.44
CA LYS A 85 7.68 3.24 5.80
C LYS A 85 9.18 3.49 5.86
N LEU A 86 9.96 2.92 4.94
CA LEU A 86 11.41 3.14 4.86
C LEU A 86 11.74 4.63 4.65
N MET A 87 11.02 5.29 3.74
CA MET A 87 11.21 6.72 3.47
C MET A 87 10.83 7.60 4.66
N THR A 88 9.68 7.31 5.27
CA THR A 88 9.21 8.01 6.47
C THR A 88 10.22 7.90 7.61
N GLN A 89 10.78 6.71 7.83
CA GLN A 89 11.81 6.49 8.85
C GLN A 89 13.07 7.31 8.56
N ARG A 90 13.58 7.29 7.32
CA ARG A 90 14.76 8.07 6.91
C ARG A 90 14.55 9.57 7.08
N LEU A 91 13.41 10.08 6.62
CA LEU A 91 13.06 11.50 6.74
C LEU A 91 12.89 11.91 8.20
N THR A 92 12.18 11.11 8.99
CA THR A 92 11.98 11.39 10.42
C THR A 92 13.29 11.39 11.18
N TYR A 93 14.20 10.45 10.88
CA TYR A 93 15.54 10.43 11.47
C TYR A 93 16.32 11.71 11.14
N PHE A 94 16.31 12.12 9.87
CA PHE A 94 16.97 13.35 9.43
C PHE A 94 16.41 14.58 10.16
N LEU A 95 15.08 14.75 10.17
CA LEU A 95 14.42 15.88 10.83
C LEU A 95 14.68 15.94 12.34
N LYS A 96 14.78 14.78 13.01
CA LYS A 96 15.12 14.72 14.44
C LYS A 96 16.59 14.99 14.72
N LYS A 97 17.49 14.65 13.80
CA LYS A 97 18.94 14.90 13.93
C LYS A 97 19.30 16.36 13.66
N THR A 98 18.57 17.02 12.78
CA THR A 98 18.81 18.43 12.40
C THR A 98 18.17 19.43 13.39
N ARG A 99 17.53 18.95 14.46
CA ARG A 99 17.03 19.74 15.58
C ARG A 99 17.94 19.58 16.78
#